data_AF-A0A0N4YH77-F1
#
_entry.id   AF-A0A0N4YH77-F1
#
_cell.length_a   1.000
_cell.length_b   1.000
_cell.length_c   1.000
_cell.angle_alpha   90.00
_cell.angle_beta   90.00
_cell.angle_gamma   90.00
#
_symmetry.space_group_name_H-M   'P 1'
#
loop_
_entity.id
_entity.type
_entity.pdbx_description
1 polymer ?
#
loop_
_entity_poly.entity_id
_entity_poly.type
_entity_poly.pdbx_seq_one_letter_code
_entity_poly.pdbx_strand_id
1 'polypeptide(L)'
;MVVSEAAPHTENGAKKKCSVRLFRWKVDSSAIIDFHTGKGPDRRAMSTLKKFGITDYQHRARVTSTADIREFDYIFGMDNSNISDLRDLEKQTEGKAKIELLGKYDPEGHLIVPDPYYEAGDEMFEQVYHQCVRCCNAFLDSLKNQIKDSNMSSQTSLVMYLVLRRDLMSSLGWPMGAVCTQAAHAASAAMWIFRNDPNTELYAKELDSMHKVTLGVDSEDELLKVHERLKSKEVDHKVWVEDGQSVCIALKPYPKDQVKNAMKGLKLF
;
A
#
# COMPACT_ATOMS: atom_id res chain seq x y z
N MET A 1 -5.88 24.24 -8.76
CA MET A 1 -6.42 23.48 -7.60
C MET A 1 -5.24 22.90 -6.84
N VAL A 2 -5.19 23.02 -5.52
CA VAL A 2 -4.11 22.49 -4.69
C VAL A 2 -4.66 21.41 -3.75
N VAL A 3 -3.96 20.29 -3.61
CA VAL A 3 -4.44 19.10 -2.90
C VAL A 3 -3.32 18.49 -2.05
N SER A 4 -3.60 18.21 -0.77
CA SER A 4 -2.68 17.50 0.13
C SER A 4 -3.40 16.47 0.98
N GLU A 5 -2.66 15.42 1.33
CA GLU A 5 -3.09 14.41 2.29
C GLU A 5 -2.72 14.91 3.70
N ALA A 6 -3.71 15.07 4.58
CA ALA A 6 -3.46 15.38 5.98
C ALA A 6 -3.05 14.10 6.72
N ALA A 7 -2.01 14.21 7.56
CA ALA A 7 -1.47 13.09 8.32
C ALA A 7 -2.55 12.34 9.14
N PRO A 8 -2.46 11.01 9.28
CA PRO A 8 -3.43 10.24 10.03
C PRO A 8 -3.47 10.69 11.50
N HIS A 9 -4.65 11.08 11.98
CA HIS A 9 -4.89 11.28 13.41
C HIS A 9 -5.04 9.92 14.09
N THR A 10 -4.23 9.66 15.12
CA THR A 10 -4.50 8.59 16.08
C THR A 10 -5.50 9.11 17.12
N GLU A 11 -6.75 8.67 17.05
CA GLU A 11 -7.66 8.83 18.19
C GLU A 11 -7.19 7.90 19.32
N ASN A 12 -6.51 8.47 20.32
CA ASN A 12 -6.20 7.78 21.57
C ASN A 12 -7.48 7.68 22.42
N GLY A 13 -8.29 6.68 22.12
CA GLY A 13 -9.42 6.25 22.92
C GLY A 13 -9.42 4.73 23.01
N ALA A 14 -9.06 4.20 24.17
CA ALA A 14 -8.94 2.78 24.43
C ALA A 14 -10.21 2.00 24.04
N LYS A 15 -10.18 1.34 22.88
CA LYS A 15 -10.90 0.11 22.51
C LYS A 15 -10.27 -0.41 21.22
N LYS A 16 -9.63 -1.59 21.30
CA LYS A 16 -9.09 -2.35 20.16
C LYS A 16 -10.15 -2.48 19.07
N LYS A 17 -10.12 -1.61 18.07
CA LYS A 17 -10.82 -1.73 16.81
C LYS A 17 -9.77 -1.60 15.71
N CYS A 18 -9.90 -2.45 14.71
CA CYS A 18 -9.15 -2.43 13.46
C CYS A 18 -8.89 -0.97 13.05
N SER A 19 -7.63 -0.55 12.95
CA SER A 19 -7.28 0.82 12.59
C SER A 19 -7.61 1.05 11.12
N VAL A 20 -8.84 1.45 10.83
CA VAL A 20 -9.18 2.01 9.52
C VAL A 20 -8.44 3.34 9.43
N ARG A 21 -7.40 3.41 8.59
CA ARG A 21 -6.77 4.69 8.25
C ARG A 21 -7.80 5.52 7.49
N LEU A 22 -8.45 6.46 8.16
CA LEU A 22 -9.23 7.50 7.51
C LEU A 22 -8.26 8.50 6.90
N PHE A 23 -8.18 8.52 5.57
CA PHE A 23 -7.44 9.54 4.82
C PHE A 23 -8.21 10.86 4.92
N ARG A 24 -7.60 11.86 5.53
CA ARG A 24 -8.19 13.21 5.62
C ARG A 24 -7.55 14.05 4.53
N TRP A 25 -8.33 14.49 3.55
CA TRP A 25 -7.84 15.32 2.45
C TRP A 25 -7.97 16.79 2.80
N LYS A 26 -6.96 17.59 2.44
CA LYS A 26 -7.02 19.05 2.41
C LYS A 26 -7.02 19.49 0.95
N VAL A 27 -8.05 20.24 0.55
CA VAL A 27 -8.21 20.77 -0.81
C VAL A 27 -8.41 22.27 -0.72
N ASP A 28 -7.74 23.01 -1.60
CA ASP A 28 -7.92 24.46 -1.75
C ASP A 28 -7.74 24.87 -3.22
N SER A 29 -8.02 26.13 -3.56
CA SER A 29 -7.83 26.70 -4.89
C SER A 29 -7.13 28.06 -4.84
N SER A 30 -6.44 28.39 -5.92
CA SER A 30 -5.72 29.65 -6.07
C SER A 30 -5.62 30.01 -7.56
N ALA A 31 -5.38 31.27 -7.85
CA ALA A 31 -5.12 31.80 -9.17
C ALA A 31 -3.63 32.10 -9.34
N ILE A 32 -3.14 32.06 -10.58
CA ILE A 32 -1.77 32.47 -10.89
C ILE A 32 -1.60 34.00 -10.83
N ILE A 33 -2.65 34.73 -11.22
CA ILE A 33 -2.64 36.19 -11.38
C ILE A 33 -3.62 36.86 -10.41
N ASP A 34 -3.28 38.08 -9.99
CA ASP A 34 -3.92 38.81 -8.88
C ASP A 34 -5.24 39.53 -9.25
N PHE A 35 -5.77 39.34 -10.46
CA PHE A 35 -6.88 40.16 -10.99
C PHE A 35 -8.20 40.07 -10.19
N HIS A 36 -8.41 38.97 -9.45
CA HIS A 36 -9.67 38.72 -8.74
C HIS A 36 -9.50 38.49 -7.24
N THR A 37 -8.32 38.76 -6.68
CA THR A 37 -8.03 38.45 -5.27
C THR A 37 -9.06 39.06 -4.32
N GLY A 38 -9.54 38.22 -3.39
CA GLY A 38 -10.59 38.55 -2.42
C GLY A 38 -12.03 38.42 -2.94
N LYS A 39 -12.25 38.34 -4.26
CA LYS A 39 -13.59 38.15 -4.86
C LYS A 39 -14.06 36.69 -4.75
N GLY A 40 -15.37 36.51 -4.73
CA GLY A 40 -15.98 35.19 -4.84
C GLY A 40 -15.92 34.64 -6.27
N PRO A 41 -16.23 33.34 -6.47
CA PRO A 41 -16.22 32.72 -7.79
C PRO A 41 -17.27 33.35 -8.73
N ASP A 42 -17.06 33.22 -10.04
CA ASP A 42 -18.01 33.68 -11.06
C ASP A 42 -19.42 33.11 -10.78
N ARG A 43 -20.46 33.95 -10.93
CA ARG A 43 -21.85 33.58 -10.66
C ARG A 43 -22.29 32.37 -11.49
N ARG A 44 -21.80 32.21 -12.71
CA ARG A 44 -22.08 31.08 -13.62
C ARG A 44 -21.46 29.79 -13.12
N ALA A 45 -20.24 29.86 -12.60
CA ALA A 45 -19.60 28.73 -11.91
C ALA A 45 -20.41 28.33 -10.67
N MET A 46 -20.81 29.30 -9.84
CA MET A 46 -21.64 29.03 -8.65
C MET A 46 -23.02 28.44 -9.02
N SER A 47 -23.63 28.91 -10.11
CA SER A 47 -24.89 28.37 -10.64
C SER A 47 -24.74 26.90 -11.04
N THR A 48 -23.66 26.58 -11.75
CA THR A 48 -23.31 25.22 -12.17
C THR A 48 -23.08 24.30 -10.97
N LEU A 49 -22.27 24.73 -9.99
CA LEU A 49 -22.03 23.97 -8.75
C LEU A 49 -23.35 23.67 -8.02
N LYS A 50 -24.23 24.67 -7.91
CA LYS A 50 -25.55 24.52 -7.29
C LYS A 50 -26.44 23.52 -8.06
N LYS A 51 -26.41 23.55 -9.41
CA LYS A 51 -27.14 22.61 -10.27
C LYS A 51 -26.76 21.15 -9.96
N PHE A 52 -25.49 20.91 -9.63
CA PHE A 52 -24.98 19.58 -9.28
C PHE A 52 -24.90 19.32 -7.77
N GLY A 53 -25.65 20.05 -6.95
CA GLY A 53 -25.84 19.77 -5.53
C GLY A 53 -24.75 20.30 -4.60
N ILE A 54 -23.78 21.08 -5.11
CA ILE A 54 -22.75 21.74 -4.30
C ILE A 54 -23.27 23.12 -3.90
N THR A 55 -23.83 23.23 -2.68
CA THR A 55 -24.53 24.44 -2.21
C THR A 55 -23.78 25.23 -1.15
N ASP A 56 -22.77 24.64 -0.52
CA ASP A 56 -22.02 25.19 0.61
C ASP A 56 -20.60 25.65 0.23
N TYR A 57 -20.26 25.64 -1.05
CA TYR A 57 -18.95 26.08 -1.52
C TYR A 57 -18.73 27.56 -1.24
N GLN A 58 -17.71 27.84 -0.43
CA GLN A 58 -17.23 29.18 -0.14
C GLN A 58 -15.74 29.25 -0.39
N HIS A 59 -15.34 30.10 -1.32
CA HIS A 59 -13.94 30.35 -1.63
C HIS A 59 -13.75 31.83 -1.98
N ARG A 60 -12.58 32.36 -1.66
CA ARG A 60 -12.15 33.68 -2.11
C ARG A 60 -10.88 33.51 -2.90
N ALA A 61 -10.85 34.09 -4.09
CA ALA A 61 -9.67 34.04 -4.94
C ALA A 61 -8.46 34.57 -4.18
N ARG A 62 -7.36 33.83 -4.26
CA ARG A 62 -6.05 34.17 -3.72
C ARG A 62 -4.99 33.79 -4.74
N VAL A 63 -3.83 34.43 -4.67
CA VAL A 63 -2.71 34.12 -5.55
C VAL A 63 -1.96 32.90 -5.03
N THR A 64 -1.51 32.04 -5.96
CA THR A 64 -0.61 30.92 -5.65
C THR A 64 0.74 31.46 -5.17
N SER A 65 1.24 30.92 -4.07
CA SER A 65 2.49 31.34 -3.43
C SER A 65 3.52 30.20 -3.38
N THR A 66 4.78 30.54 -3.10
CA THR A 66 5.82 29.54 -2.82
C THR A 66 5.52 28.71 -1.55
N ALA A 67 4.66 29.19 -0.65
CA ALA A 67 4.19 28.39 0.48
C ALA A 67 3.31 27.21 0.00
N ASP A 68 2.50 27.41 -1.04
CA ASP A 68 1.67 26.34 -1.61
C ASP A 68 2.54 25.21 -2.19
N ILE A 69 3.61 25.55 -2.91
CA ILE A 69 4.57 24.58 -3.47
C ILE A 69 5.20 23.69 -2.38
N ARG A 70 5.39 24.24 -1.17
CA ARG A 70 5.96 23.52 -0.02
C ARG A 70 4.93 22.71 0.74
N GLU A 71 3.72 23.23 0.88
CA GLU A 71 2.69 22.65 1.73
C GLU A 71 1.96 21.49 1.04
N PHE A 72 1.62 21.65 -0.24
CA PHE A 72 0.76 20.70 -0.95
C PHE A 72 1.53 19.55 -1.59
N ASP A 73 0.89 18.38 -1.68
CA ASP A 73 1.48 17.20 -2.33
C ASP A 73 1.24 17.22 -3.84
N TYR A 74 0.11 17.78 -4.26
CA TYR A 74 -0.26 17.95 -5.67
C TYR A 74 -0.76 19.37 -5.93
N ILE A 75 -0.33 19.94 -7.05
CA ILE A 75 -0.82 21.21 -7.56
C ILE A 75 -1.22 21.01 -9.02
N PHE A 76 -2.49 21.27 -9.32
CA PHE A 76 -3.05 21.09 -10.65
C PHE A 76 -3.27 22.42 -11.36
N GLY A 77 -2.64 22.54 -12.53
CA GLY A 77 -2.94 23.55 -13.55
C GLY A 77 -4.03 23.07 -14.50
N MET A 78 -4.80 24.01 -15.04
CA MET A 78 -5.90 23.70 -15.96
C MET A 78 -5.43 23.65 -17.42
N ASP A 79 -4.41 24.44 -17.75
CA ASP A 79 -3.80 24.53 -19.07
C ASP A 79 -2.26 24.64 -18.98
N ASN A 80 -1.61 24.69 -20.14
CA ASN A 80 -0.15 24.81 -20.23
C ASN A 80 0.40 26.15 -19.71
N SER A 81 -0.39 27.24 -19.76
CA SER A 81 0.03 28.53 -19.22
C SER A 81 0.16 28.43 -17.71
N ASN A 82 -0.86 27.88 -17.04
CA ASN A 82 -0.83 27.62 -15.60
C ASN A 82 0.37 26.77 -15.21
N ILE A 83 0.67 25.72 -15.97
CA ILE A 83 1.84 24.87 -15.68
C ILE A 83 3.14 25.65 -15.82
N SER A 84 3.30 26.46 -16.88
CA SER A 84 4.49 27.29 -17.05
C SER A 84 4.70 28.20 -15.84
N ASP A 85 3.65 28.90 -15.41
CA ASP A 85 3.72 29.85 -14.31
C ASP A 85 3.99 29.14 -12.96
N LEU A 86 3.37 27.98 -12.73
CA LEU A 86 3.61 27.15 -11.54
C LEU A 86 5.05 26.61 -11.50
N ARG A 87 5.63 26.25 -12.64
CA ARG A 87 7.03 25.81 -12.74
C ARG A 87 8.00 26.97 -12.50
N ASP A 88 7.65 28.18 -12.90
CA ASP A 88 8.46 29.36 -12.57
C ASP A 88 8.41 29.72 -11.08
N LEU A 89 7.28 29.45 -10.40
CA LEU A 89 7.19 29.52 -8.94
C LEU A 89 7.99 28.41 -8.24
N GLU A 90 7.97 27.18 -8.76
CA GLU A 90 8.75 26.06 -8.24
C GLU A 90 10.26 26.34 -8.29
N LYS A 91 10.76 27.04 -9.31
CA LYS A 91 12.19 27.44 -9.37
C LYS A 91 12.62 28.37 -8.23
N GLN A 92 11.67 29.02 -7.56
CA GLN A 92 11.95 29.99 -6.49
C GLN A 92 11.97 29.33 -5.10
N THR A 93 11.58 28.06 -4.98
CA THR A 93 11.55 27.37 -3.68
C THR A 93 11.67 25.85 -3.83
N GLU A 94 12.33 25.19 -2.89
CA GLU A 94 12.26 23.74 -2.81
C GLU A 94 10.94 23.34 -2.16
N GLY A 95 10.16 22.49 -2.85
CA GLY A 95 8.89 21.96 -2.34
C GLY A 95 8.63 20.54 -2.80
N LYS A 96 7.66 19.88 -2.16
CA LYS A 96 7.30 18.48 -2.42
C LYS A 96 6.18 18.33 -3.44
N ALA A 97 5.55 19.43 -3.86
CA ALA A 97 4.39 19.42 -4.72
C ALA A 97 4.69 18.81 -6.09
N LYS A 98 3.86 17.84 -6.52
CA LYS A 98 3.81 17.39 -7.90
C LYS A 98 2.92 18.34 -8.71
N ILE A 99 3.53 19.07 -9.64
CA ILE A 99 2.85 20.02 -10.52
C ILE A 99 2.44 19.33 -11.83
N GLU A 100 1.15 19.17 -12.06
CA GLU A 100 0.62 18.43 -13.22
C GLU A 100 -0.64 19.09 -13.80
N LEU A 101 -0.99 18.76 -15.05
CA LEU A 101 -2.28 19.14 -15.62
C LEU A 101 -3.39 18.30 -14.99
N LEU A 102 -4.52 18.91 -14.62
CA LEU A 102 -5.68 18.15 -14.17
C LEU A 102 -6.18 17.20 -15.26
N GLY A 103 -6.21 17.67 -16.52
CA GLY A 103 -6.64 16.87 -17.68
C GLY A 103 -5.73 15.68 -18.00
N LYS A 104 -4.57 15.54 -17.36
CA LYS A 104 -3.77 14.30 -17.43
C LYS A 104 -4.56 13.07 -16.93
N TYR A 105 -5.50 13.29 -16.01
CA TYR A 105 -6.33 12.25 -15.42
C TYR A 105 -7.66 12.07 -16.15
N ASP A 106 -7.81 12.71 -17.30
CA ASP A 106 -9.03 12.63 -18.08
C ASP A 106 -9.13 11.27 -18.80
N PRO A 107 -10.13 10.42 -18.51
CA PRO A 107 -10.31 9.15 -19.19
C PRO A 107 -10.64 9.28 -20.69
N GLU A 108 -11.09 10.45 -21.15
CA GLU A 108 -11.33 10.70 -22.59
C GLU A 108 -10.10 11.33 -23.27
N GLY A 109 -9.03 11.61 -22.52
CA GLY A 109 -7.75 12.08 -23.07
C GLY A 109 -7.64 13.59 -23.31
N HIS A 110 -8.60 14.40 -22.86
CA HIS A 110 -8.50 15.86 -22.99
C HIS A 110 -7.59 16.47 -21.92
N LEU A 111 -6.36 16.81 -22.32
CA LEU A 111 -5.34 17.33 -21.41
C LEU A 111 -5.62 18.74 -20.88
N ILE A 112 -6.31 19.57 -21.67
CA ILE A 112 -6.57 20.98 -21.34
C ILE A 112 -8.01 21.12 -20.87
N VAL A 113 -8.18 21.82 -19.75
CA VAL A 113 -9.48 22.27 -19.27
C VAL A 113 -9.67 23.71 -19.77
N PRO A 114 -10.61 23.96 -20.70
CA PRO A 114 -10.77 25.28 -21.31
C PRO A 114 -11.26 26.31 -20.29
N ASP A 115 -10.84 27.56 -20.44
CA ASP A 115 -11.36 28.69 -19.65
C ASP A 115 -12.75 29.10 -20.18
N PRO A 116 -13.83 28.92 -19.40
CA PRO A 116 -15.19 29.21 -19.87
C PRO A 116 -15.53 30.71 -19.81
N TYR A 117 -14.64 31.57 -19.31
CA TYR A 117 -14.97 32.95 -18.96
C TYR A 117 -15.46 33.81 -20.14
N TYR A 118 -14.82 33.64 -21.31
CA TYR A 118 -15.09 34.43 -22.52
C TYR A 118 -16.26 33.91 -23.35
N GLU A 119 -16.81 32.75 -22.99
CA GLU A 119 -17.90 32.11 -23.72
C GLU A 119 -19.26 32.68 -23.28
N ALA A 120 -20.19 32.73 -24.23
CA ALA A 120 -21.55 33.20 -23.97
C ALA A 120 -22.38 32.10 -23.29
N GLY A 121 -23.10 32.47 -22.23
CA GLY A 121 -23.98 31.55 -21.49
C GLY A 121 -23.25 30.68 -20.47
N ASP A 122 -23.94 29.62 -20.04
CA ASP A 122 -23.52 28.76 -18.92
C ASP A 122 -23.07 27.36 -19.38
N GLU A 123 -23.26 27.02 -20.66
CA GLU A 123 -23.00 25.67 -21.20
C GLU A 123 -21.54 25.24 -21.04
N MET A 124 -20.61 26.16 -21.30
CA MET A 124 -19.17 25.90 -21.16
C MET A 124 -18.74 25.69 -19.70
N PHE A 125 -19.42 26.33 -18.74
CA PHE A 125 -19.16 26.07 -17.32
C PHE A 125 -19.56 24.66 -16.92
N GLU A 126 -20.68 24.16 -17.47
CA GLU A 126 -21.14 22.78 -17.25
C GLU A 126 -20.21 21.74 -17.88
N GLN A 127 -19.70 22.00 -19.10
CA GLN A 127 -18.71 21.13 -19.73
C GLN A 127 -17.41 21.05 -18.93
N VAL A 128 -16.89 22.20 -18.49
CA VAL A 128 -15.70 22.28 -17.62
C VAL A 128 -15.95 21.57 -16.29
N TYR A 129 -17.14 21.71 -15.70
CA TYR A 129 -17.52 20.99 -14.49
C TYR A 129 -17.43 19.47 -14.68
N HIS A 130 -18.03 18.92 -15.73
CA HIS A 130 -17.97 17.49 -16.02
C HIS A 130 -16.54 17.02 -16.25
N GLN A 131 -15.73 17.81 -16.95
CA GLN A 131 -14.31 17.51 -17.14
C GLN A 131 -13.57 17.44 -15.81
N CYS A 132 -13.72 18.45 -14.94
CA CYS A 132 -13.09 18.45 -13.64
C CYS A 132 -13.52 17.24 -12.79
N VAL A 133 -14.81 16.90 -12.78
CA VAL A 133 -15.33 15.76 -12.00
C VAL A 133 -14.72 14.43 -12.45
N ARG A 134 -14.71 14.13 -13.75
CA ARG A 134 -14.10 12.86 -14.23
C ARG A 134 -12.61 12.80 -13.93
N CYS A 135 -11.88 13.91 -14.09
CA CYS A 135 -10.45 13.97 -13.82
C CYS A 135 -10.16 13.74 -12.33
N CYS A 136 -10.92 14.40 -11.45
CA CYS A 136 -10.82 14.22 -10.01
C CYS A 136 -11.10 12.76 -9.60
N ASN A 137 -12.15 12.14 -10.15
CA ASN A 137 -12.48 10.74 -9.83
C ASN A 137 -11.37 9.79 -10.28
N ALA A 138 -10.89 9.93 -11.51
CA ALA A 138 -9.80 9.10 -12.04
C ALA A 138 -8.48 9.29 -11.27
N PHE A 139 -8.16 10.54 -10.88
CA PHE A 139 -7.03 10.82 -10.01
C PHE A 139 -7.14 10.10 -8.67
N LEU A 140 -8.28 10.21 -7.98
CA LEU A 140 -8.52 9.55 -6.69
C LEU A 140 -8.43 8.03 -6.80
N ASP A 141 -8.93 7.45 -7.89
CA ASP A 141 -8.81 6.01 -8.13
C ASP A 141 -7.37 5.58 -8.41
N SER A 142 -6.60 6.40 -9.13
CA SER A 142 -5.16 6.15 -9.33
C SER A 142 -4.39 6.10 -8.00
N LEU A 143 -4.73 6.98 -7.06
CA LEU A 143 -4.11 7.02 -5.73
C LEU A 143 -4.48 5.78 -4.90
N LYS A 144 -5.75 5.35 -4.93
CA LYS A 144 -6.19 4.11 -4.27
C LYS A 144 -5.40 2.90 -4.80
N ASN A 145 -5.17 2.83 -6.10
CA ASN A 145 -4.40 1.75 -6.71
C ASN A 145 -2.92 1.81 -6.30
N GLN A 146 -2.28 2.98 -6.31
CA GLN A 146 -0.91 3.14 -5.80
C GLN A 146 -0.77 2.72 -4.32
N ILE A 147 -1.76 3.02 -3.49
CA ILE A 147 -1.80 2.58 -2.09
C ILE A 147 -1.97 1.05 -2.00
N LYS A 148 -2.81 0.46 -2.85
CA LYS A 148 -2.98 -1.00 -2.91
C LYS A 148 -1.68 -1.69 -3.33
N ASP A 149 -0.99 -1.17 -4.34
CA ASP A 149 0.25 -1.74 -4.87
C ASP A 149 1.43 -1.56 -3.89
N SER A 150 1.51 -0.43 -3.18
CA SER A 150 2.52 -0.20 -2.13
C SER A 150 2.24 -1.02 -0.85
N ASN A 151 0.98 -1.30 -0.52
CA ASN A 151 0.62 -2.27 0.51
C ASN A 151 0.91 -3.72 0.08
N MET A 152 0.78 -4.03 -1.21
CA MET A 152 1.17 -5.33 -1.78
C MET A 152 2.69 -5.52 -1.78
N SER A 153 3.48 -4.46 -2.02
CA SER A 153 4.95 -4.52 -1.98
C SER A 153 5.54 -4.49 -0.56
N SER A 154 4.76 -4.08 0.45
CA SER A 154 5.18 -4.00 1.86
C SER A 154 4.60 -5.09 2.76
N GLN A 155 3.80 -6.02 2.22
CA GLN A 155 3.55 -7.27 2.91
C GLN A 155 4.88 -8.02 3.04
N THR A 156 5.41 -8.13 4.25
CA THR A 156 6.46 -9.10 4.57
C THR A 156 5.93 -10.47 4.15
N SER A 157 6.49 -11.06 3.09
CA SER A 157 6.07 -12.38 2.66
C SER A 157 6.28 -13.37 3.81
N LEU A 158 5.16 -13.86 4.33
CA LEU A 158 5.17 -14.86 5.38
C LEU A 158 5.56 -16.19 4.74
N VAL A 159 6.52 -16.85 5.37
CA VAL A 159 7.02 -18.16 4.92
C VAL A 159 7.01 -19.11 6.10
N MET A 160 6.58 -20.33 5.84
CA MET A 160 6.78 -21.46 6.74
C MET A 160 7.99 -22.26 6.25
N TYR A 161 9.03 -22.33 7.08
CA TYR A 161 10.17 -23.20 6.82
C TYR A 161 9.92 -24.58 7.40
N LEU A 162 10.21 -25.60 6.58
CA LEU A 162 10.30 -27.00 6.97
C LEU A 162 11.77 -27.40 6.88
N VAL A 163 12.27 -28.18 7.85
CA VAL A 163 13.60 -28.79 7.80
C VAL A 163 13.41 -30.30 7.88
N LEU A 164 13.79 -31.00 6.81
CA LEU A 164 13.61 -32.44 6.64
C LEU A 164 14.94 -33.16 6.59
N ARG A 165 14.94 -34.39 7.06
CA ARG A 165 16.08 -35.31 7.02
C ARG A 165 16.20 -36.00 5.66
N ARG A 166 17.33 -35.83 4.97
CA ARG A 166 17.60 -36.46 3.67
C ARG A 166 17.90 -37.95 3.81
N ASP A 167 18.52 -38.34 4.92
CA ASP A 167 18.87 -39.73 5.23
C ASP A 167 17.65 -40.64 5.33
N LEU A 168 16.45 -40.09 5.60
CA LEU A 168 15.20 -40.84 5.51
C LEU A 168 15.06 -41.53 4.15
N MET A 169 15.34 -40.80 3.07
CA MET A 169 15.29 -41.37 1.72
C MET A 169 16.59 -42.09 1.35
N SER A 170 17.74 -41.42 1.53
CA SER A 170 19.00 -41.90 0.96
C SER A 170 19.58 -43.11 1.68
N SER A 171 19.31 -43.25 2.98
CA SER A 171 19.97 -44.23 3.85
C SER A 171 18.98 -45.16 4.56
N LEU A 172 17.84 -44.63 4.99
CA LEU A 172 16.79 -45.40 5.68
C LEU A 172 15.73 -45.97 4.71
N GLY A 173 15.80 -45.63 3.42
CA GLY A 173 14.99 -46.25 2.37
C GLY A 173 13.51 -45.87 2.38
N TRP A 174 13.14 -44.75 3.02
CA TRP A 174 11.76 -44.30 3.05
C TRP A 174 11.30 -43.84 1.67
N PRO A 175 10.08 -44.22 1.22
CA PRO A 175 9.55 -43.71 -0.03
C PRO A 175 9.27 -42.21 0.08
N MET A 176 9.42 -41.48 -1.03
CA MET A 176 9.18 -40.04 -1.10
C MET A 176 7.81 -39.64 -0.52
N GLY A 177 6.76 -40.42 -0.81
CA GLY A 177 5.42 -40.17 -0.28
C GLY A 177 5.36 -40.20 1.26
N ALA A 178 6.08 -41.10 1.91
CA ALA A 178 6.15 -41.14 3.37
C ALA A 178 6.86 -39.89 3.92
N VAL A 179 7.96 -39.47 3.30
CA VAL A 179 8.72 -38.27 3.71
C VAL A 179 7.86 -37.01 3.54
N CYS A 180 7.15 -36.87 2.41
CA CYS A 180 6.19 -35.78 2.20
C CYS A 180 5.09 -35.77 3.26
N THR A 181 4.62 -36.95 3.68
CA THR A 181 3.59 -37.10 4.72
C THR A 181 4.09 -36.58 6.07
N GLN A 182 5.35 -36.87 6.44
CA GLN A 182 5.95 -36.33 7.66
C GLN A 182 6.08 -34.80 7.63
N ALA A 183 6.43 -34.23 6.47
CA ALA A 183 6.45 -32.78 6.29
C ALA A 183 5.06 -32.14 6.45
N ALA A 184 4.03 -32.79 5.90
CA ALA A 184 2.64 -32.36 6.01
C ALA A 184 2.12 -32.42 7.46
N HIS A 185 2.45 -33.48 8.20
CA HIS A 185 2.13 -33.59 9.62
C HIS A 185 2.81 -32.50 10.45
N ALA A 186 4.11 -32.28 10.24
CA ALA A 186 4.87 -31.24 10.93
C ALA A 186 4.26 -29.85 10.69
N ALA A 187 3.96 -29.52 9.43
CA ALA A 187 3.34 -28.25 9.05
C ALA A 187 1.95 -28.06 9.71
N SER A 188 1.11 -29.10 9.66
CA SER A 188 -0.23 -29.06 10.24
C SER A 188 -0.19 -28.90 11.76
N ALA A 189 0.74 -29.60 12.42
CA ALA A 189 0.97 -29.48 13.85
C ALA A 189 1.46 -28.07 14.23
N ALA A 190 2.39 -27.49 13.47
CA ALA A 190 2.85 -26.11 13.69
C ALA A 190 1.69 -25.11 13.55
N MET A 191 0.89 -25.20 12.49
CA MET A 191 -0.30 -24.34 12.32
C MET A 191 -1.25 -24.43 13.51
N TRP A 192 -1.51 -25.64 14.02
CA TRP A 192 -2.42 -25.81 15.16
C TRP A 192 -1.85 -25.26 16.46
N ILE A 193 -0.58 -25.54 16.76
CA ILE A 193 0.10 -25.11 17.99
C ILE A 193 0.13 -23.58 18.05
N PHE A 194 0.46 -22.92 16.94
CA PHE A 194 0.64 -21.48 16.86
C PHE A 194 -0.56 -20.73 16.26
N ARG A 195 -1.74 -21.35 16.23
CA ARG A 195 -2.95 -20.82 15.55
C ARG A 195 -3.39 -19.40 15.96
N ASN A 196 -3.04 -18.97 17.17
CA ASN A 196 -3.38 -17.64 17.71
C ASN A 196 -2.24 -16.62 17.55
N ASP A 197 -1.12 -16.99 16.92
CA ASP A 197 -0.04 -16.07 16.60
C ASP A 197 -0.45 -15.16 15.42
N PRO A 198 -0.19 -13.85 15.48
CA PRO A 198 -0.62 -12.91 14.43
C PRO A 198 -0.12 -13.26 13.02
N ASN A 199 1.11 -13.77 12.89
CA ASN A 199 1.63 -14.18 11.59
C ASN A 199 0.93 -15.46 11.10
N THR A 200 0.64 -16.39 12.01
CA THR A 200 -0.08 -17.62 11.68
C THR A 200 -1.52 -17.33 11.22
N GLU A 201 -2.22 -16.42 11.91
CA GLU A 201 -3.55 -15.96 11.49
C GLU A 201 -3.50 -15.27 10.12
N LEU A 202 -2.53 -14.39 9.89
CA LEU A 202 -2.39 -13.70 8.60
C LEU A 202 -2.07 -14.67 7.46
N TYR A 203 -1.15 -15.61 7.70
CA TYR A 203 -0.80 -16.66 6.75
C TYR A 203 -1.99 -17.55 6.37
N ALA A 204 -2.93 -17.76 7.29
CA ALA A 204 -4.14 -18.56 7.04
C ALA A 204 -5.31 -17.78 6.40
N LYS A 205 -5.26 -16.43 6.37
CA LYS A 205 -6.32 -15.61 5.75
C LYS A 205 -6.28 -15.60 4.23
N GLU A 206 -5.09 -15.75 3.65
CA GLU A 206 -4.88 -15.79 2.20
C GLU A 206 -4.31 -17.15 1.80
N LEU A 207 -5.18 -18.16 1.73
CA LEU A 207 -4.76 -19.56 1.52
C LEU A 207 -3.99 -19.76 0.20
N ASP A 208 -4.36 -19.03 -0.86
CA ASP A 208 -3.72 -19.14 -2.18
C ASP A 208 -2.32 -18.49 -2.24
N SER A 209 -1.95 -17.67 -1.25
CA SER A 209 -0.64 -17.03 -1.15
C SER A 209 0.30 -17.72 -0.14
N MET A 210 -0.13 -18.83 0.48
CA MET A 210 0.67 -19.59 1.44
C MET A 210 1.95 -20.14 0.80
N HIS A 211 3.11 -19.67 1.27
CA HIS A 211 4.41 -20.13 0.81
C HIS A 211 5.13 -20.98 1.85
N LYS A 212 5.68 -22.14 1.43
CA LYS A 212 6.50 -23.01 2.26
C LYS A 212 7.87 -23.24 1.60
N VAL A 213 8.91 -23.30 2.41
CA VAL A 213 10.27 -23.63 1.93
C VAL A 213 10.78 -24.83 2.71
N THR A 214 11.15 -25.88 1.98
CA THR A 214 11.70 -27.09 2.55
C THR A 214 13.22 -27.09 2.43
N LEU A 215 13.89 -27.18 3.57
CA LEU A 215 15.33 -27.28 3.72
C LEU A 215 15.71 -28.70 4.17
N GLY A 216 16.94 -29.11 3.88
CA GLY A 216 17.44 -30.45 4.18
C GLY A 216 18.61 -30.45 5.16
N VAL A 217 18.64 -31.46 6.03
CA VAL A 217 19.78 -31.87 6.85
C VAL A 217 20.10 -33.34 6.60
N ASP A 218 21.32 -33.77 6.87
CA ASP A 218 21.81 -35.09 6.46
C ASP A 218 21.64 -36.18 7.54
N SER A 219 21.18 -35.82 8.75
CA SER A 219 20.93 -36.78 9.84
C SER A 219 20.01 -36.23 10.93
N GLU A 220 19.61 -37.09 11.87
CA GLU A 220 18.88 -36.70 13.09
C GLU A 220 19.67 -35.72 13.96
N ASP A 221 20.96 -35.98 14.15
CA ASP A 221 21.83 -35.12 14.95
C ASP A 221 21.92 -33.71 14.37
N GLU A 222 21.96 -33.58 13.04
CA GLU A 222 21.90 -32.28 12.39
C GLU A 222 20.55 -31.59 12.56
N LEU A 223 19.45 -32.34 12.48
CA LEU A 223 18.11 -31.81 12.75
C LEU A 223 18.01 -31.28 14.19
N LEU A 224 18.54 -32.01 15.17
CA LEU A 224 18.58 -31.58 16.57
C LEU A 224 19.50 -30.37 16.80
N LYS A 225 20.61 -30.25 16.07
CA LYS A 225 21.42 -29.01 16.08
C LYS A 225 20.63 -27.81 15.54
N VAL A 226 19.80 -28.01 14.52
CA VAL A 226 18.89 -26.95 14.03
C VAL A 226 17.84 -26.61 15.10
N HIS A 227 17.25 -27.60 15.76
CA HIS A 227 16.31 -27.40 16.88
C HIS A 227 16.90 -26.51 17.98
N GLU A 228 18.11 -26.83 18.46
CA GLU A 228 18.77 -26.05 19.51
C GLU A 228 19.13 -24.64 19.04
N ARG A 229 19.53 -24.47 17.77
CA ARG A 229 19.74 -23.15 17.17
C ARG A 229 18.47 -22.32 17.06
N LEU A 230 17.31 -22.94 16.86
CA LEU A 230 16.03 -22.24 16.82
C LEU A 230 15.58 -21.83 18.22
N LYS A 231 15.74 -22.70 19.22
CA LYS A 231 15.49 -22.37 20.63
C LYS A 231 16.33 -21.18 21.09
N SER A 232 17.63 -21.18 20.79
CA SER A 232 18.54 -20.11 21.23
C SER A 232 18.24 -18.75 20.59
N LYS A 233 17.48 -18.73 19.49
CA LYS A 233 17.02 -17.53 18.79
C LYS A 233 15.56 -17.20 19.04
N GLU A 234 14.90 -17.92 19.96
CA GLU A 234 13.48 -17.74 20.29
C GLU A 234 12.57 -17.82 19.06
N VAL A 235 12.92 -18.71 18.13
CA VAL A 235 12.11 -18.98 16.93
C VAL A 235 11.17 -20.13 17.23
N ASP A 236 9.87 -19.87 17.24
CA ASP A 236 8.82 -20.84 17.49
C ASP A 236 8.71 -21.88 16.37
N HIS A 237 8.73 -23.15 16.76
CA HIS A 237 8.70 -24.27 15.85
C HIS A 237 8.20 -25.55 16.53
N LYS A 238 7.82 -26.53 15.71
CA LYS A 238 7.43 -27.88 16.10
C LYS A 238 8.44 -28.88 15.56
N VAL A 239 9.03 -29.68 16.44
CA VAL A 239 9.74 -30.92 16.06
C VAL A 239 8.70 -32.03 15.92
N TRP A 240 8.60 -32.61 14.73
CA TRP A 240 7.78 -33.78 14.44
C TRP A 240 8.60 -35.04 14.62
N VAL A 241 8.00 -36.00 15.34
CA VAL A 241 8.62 -37.26 15.73
C VAL A 241 7.75 -38.38 15.20
N GLU A 242 8.37 -39.34 14.52
CA GLU A 242 7.73 -40.54 13.98
C GLU A 242 8.51 -41.76 14.48
N ASP A 243 7.82 -42.75 15.03
CA ASP A 243 8.43 -43.97 15.60
C ASP A 243 9.61 -43.69 16.57
N GLY A 244 9.50 -42.61 17.35
CA GLY A 244 10.51 -42.20 18.31
C GLY A 244 11.71 -41.43 17.73
N GLN A 245 11.73 -41.18 16.42
CA GLN A 245 12.79 -40.43 15.74
C GLN A 245 12.32 -39.04 15.31
N SER A 246 13.16 -38.02 15.49
CA SER A 246 12.90 -36.68 14.98
C SER A 246 13.10 -36.67 13.46
N VAL A 247 12.03 -36.39 12.72
CA VAL A 247 12.03 -36.50 11.25
C VAL A 247 11.89 -35.17 10.52
N CYS A 248 11.20 -34.20 11.12
CA CYS A 248 10.96 -32.89 10.52
C CYS A 248 10.87 -31.79 11.58
N ILE A 249 11.32 -30.59 11.26
CA ILE A 249 11.00 -29.37 12.01
C ILE A 249 10.12 -28.49 11.13
N ALA A 250 9.03 -27.96 11.70
CA ALA A 250 8.20 -26.95 11.06
C ALA A 250 8.16 -25.68 11.92
N LEU A 251 8.58 -24.55 11.35
CA LEU A 251 8.40 -23.23 12.01
C LEU A 251 6.93 -22.80 11.91
N LYS A 252 6.48 -21.93 12.81
CA LYS A 252 5.29 -21.12 12.49
C LYS A 252 5.58 -20.19 11.31
N PRO A 253 4.55 -19.65 10.63
CA PRO A 253 4.76 -18.61 9.62
C PRO A 253 5.52 -17.40 10.20
N TYR A 254 6.55 -16.96 9.49
CA TYR A 254 7.35 -15.79 9.85
C TYR A 254 7.60 -14.90 8.64
N PRO A 255 7.74 -13.58 8.84
CA PRO A 255 8.42 -12.72 7.89
C PRO A 255 9.80 -13.30 7.57
N LYS A 256 10.09 -13.49 6.28
CA LYS A 256 11.35 -14.12 5.84
C LYS A 256 12.59 -13.52 6.47
N ASP A 257 12.64 -12.20 6.64
CA ASP A 257 13.77 -11.49 7.23
C ASP A 257 14.02 -11.76 8.71
N GLN A 258 12.99 -12.16 9.47
CA GLN A 258 13.13 -12.48 10.90
C GLN A 258 13.86 -13.82 11.11
N VAL A 259 13.65 -14.78 10.20
CA VAL A 259 14.16 -16.15 10.36
C VAL A 259 15.35 -16.48 9.46
N LYS A 260 15.70 -15.63 8.48
CA LYS A 260 16.81 -15.88 7.54
C LYS A 260 18.12 -16.26 8.22
N ASN A 261 18.44 -15.60 9.34
CA ASN A 261 19.68 -15.85 10.09
C ASN A 261 19.64 -17.17 10.87
N ALA A 262 18.46 -17.67 11.24
CA ALA A 262 18.30 -18.97 11.89
C ALA A 262 18.38 -20.13 10.87
N MET A 263 18.06 -19.87 9.61
CA MET A 263 18.10 -20.83 8.50
C MET A 263 19.43 -20.82 7.72
N LYS A 264 20.34 -19.89 8.02
CA LYS A 264 21.61 -19.72 7.29
C LYS A 264 22.43 -21.01 7.28
N GLY A 265 22.92 -21.38 6.09
CA GLY A 265 23.77 -22.56 5.88
C GLY A 265 23.02 -23.85 5.53
N LEU A 266 21.70 -23.89 5.74
CA LEU A 266 20.86 -25.00 5.27
C LEU A 266 20.60 -24.87 3.77
N LYS A 267 20.54 -26.01 3.07
CA LYS A 267 20.25 -26.08 1.62
C LYS A 267 18.82 -26.57 1.40
N LEU A 268 18.22 -26.24 0.26
CA LEU A 268 16.92 -26.78 -0.17
C LEU A 268 16.96 -28.31 -0.17
N PHE A 269 15.92 -28.95 0.39
CA PHE A 269 15.80 -30.41 0.49
C PHE A 269 15.87 -31.06 -0.89
#